data_AF-A0A519GYP5-F1
#
_entry.id   AF-A0A519GYP5-F1
#
_cell.length_a   1.000
_cell.length_b   1.000
_cell.length_c   1.000
_cell.angle_alpha   90.00
_cell.angle_beta   90.00
_cell.angle_gamma   90.00
#
_symmetry.space_group_name_H-M   'P 1'
#
loop_
_entity.id
_entity.type
_entity.pdbx_description
1 polymer ?
#
loop_
_entity_poly.entity_id
_entity_poly.type
_entity_poly.pdbx_seq_one_letter_code
_entity_poly.pdbx_strand_id
1 'polypeptide(L)'
;SPEVEWRTGLFGALAGVAAFAPESDGWLDALRAALDRNRHLLADLLAEHLPAARYRPPAAGYLAWIDLSAYGWGDDPARVLLKETRVALHHGPLFGAQGAGHVRLNFGCSPEVLSQAVSRIGAFADAR
;
A
#
# COMPACT_ATOMS: atom_id res chain seq x y z
N SER A 1 16.01 32.01 10.55
CA SER A 1 15.54 32.44 9.22
C SER A 1 14.78 31.27 8.60
N PRO A 2 13.57 31.47 8.03
CA PRO A 2 12.85 30.42 7.29
C PRO A 2 13.71 29.79 6.17
N GLU A 3 14.78 30.46 5.75
CA GLU A 3 15.81 29.96 4.86
C GLU A 3 16.62 28.77 5.40
N VAL A 4 16.59 28.47 6.70
CA VAL A 4 17.31 27.33 7.34
C VAL A 4 16.38 26.14 7.56
N GLU A 5 15.08 26.38 7.68
CA GLU A 5 14.06 25.37 8.00
C GLU A 5 13.80 24.40 6.84
N TRP A 6 14.02 24.83 5.60
CA TRP A 6 13.74 24.07 4.38
C TRP A 6 14.99 23.76 3.54
N ARG A 7 16.18 23.69 4.16
CA ARG A 7 17.40 23.31 3.43
C ARG A 7 17.46 21.79 3.27
N THR A 8 17.86 21.34 2.09
CA THR A 8 18.33 19.96 1.92
C THR A 8 19.53 19.75 2.83
N GLY A 9 19.36 18.94 3.88
CA GLY A 9 20.46 18.54 4.72
C GLY A 9 21.54 17.86 3.89
N LEU A 10 22.81 18.01 4.28
CA LEU A 10 23.97 17.50 3.53
C LEU A 10 23.80 16.03 3.11
N PHE A 11 23.30 15.18 4.01
CA PHE A 11 23.04 13.77 3.71
C PHE A 11 21.93 13.56 2.68
N GLY A 12 20.88 14.40 2.67
CA GLY A 12 19.82 14.32 1.66
C GLY A 12 20.35 14.68 0.27
N ALA A 13 21.25 15.66 0.17
CA ALA A 13 21.89 16.04 -1.09
C ALA A 13 22.81 14.91 -1.59
N LEU A 14 23.65 14.35 -0.71
CA LEU A 14 24.53 13.22 -1.05
C LEU A 14 23.73 11.98 -1.46
N ALA A 15 22.66 11.65 -0.73
CA ALA A 15 21.78 10.53 -1.08
C ALA A 15 21.08 10.74 -2.43
N GLY A 16 20.65 11.98 -2.72
CA GLY A 16 20.08 12.33 -4.02
C GLY A 16 21.07 12.10 -5.18
N VAL A 17 22.32 12.55 -5.02
CA VAL A 17 23.37 12.30 -6.02
C VAL A 17 23.59 10.80 -6.23
N ALA A 18 23.71 10.03 -5.15
CA ALA A 18 23.90 8.57 -5.25
C ALA A 18 22.71 7.86 -5.92
N ALA A 19 21.48 8.30 -5.63
CA ALA A 19 20.27 7.71 -6.20
C ALA A 19 20.16 7.90 -7.73
N PHE A 20 20.73 8.99 -8.27
CA PHE A 20 20.77 9.25 -9.72
C PHE A 20 22.04 8.75 -10.40
N ALA A 21 22.98 8.16 -9.66
CA ALA A 21 24.21 7.63 -10.22
C ALA A 21 23.92 6.29 -10.96
N PRO A 22 24.60 5.99 -12.09
CA PRO A 22 24.35 4.78 -12.88
C PRO A 22 24.48 3.47 -12.07
N GLU A 23 25.27 3.47 -11.00
CA GLU A 23 25.44 2.33 -10.10
C GLU A 23 24.14 1.94 -9.37
N SER A 24 23.17 2.85 -9.27
CA SER A 24 21.86 2.62 -8.63
C SER A 24 20.81 2.01 -9.58
N ASP A 25 21.05 2.02 -10.90
CA ASP A 25 20.06 1.58 -11.89
C ASP A 25 19.68 0.10 -11.70
N GLY A 26 20.65 -0.77 -11.43
CA GLY A 26 20.41 -2.19 -11.20
C GLY A 26 19.53 -2.47 -9.97
N TRP A 27 19.67 -1.66 -8.92
CA TRP A 27 18.80 -1.74 -7.75
C TRP A 27 17.38 -1.25 -8.09
N LEU A 28 17.26 -0.16 -8.84
CA LEU A 28 15.97 0.38 -9.24
C LEU A 28 15.19 -0.61 -10.12
N ASP A 29 15.85 -1.25 -11.07
CA ASP A 29 15.23 -2.28 -11.93
C ASP A 29 14.75 -3.48 -11.10
N ALA A 30 15.57 -3.95 -10.16
CA ALA A 30 15.19 -5.03 -9.26
C ALA A 30 13.98 -4.65 -8.38
N LEU A 31 13.96 -3.41 -7.85
CA LEU A 31 12.84 -2.90 -7.08
C LEU A 31 11.56 -2.83 -7.93
N ARG A 32 11.64 -2.30 -9.16
CA ARG A 32 10.48 -2.22 -10.07
C ARG A 32 9.92 -3.60 -10.38
N ALA A 33 10.79 -4.59 -10.62
CA ALA A 33 10.37 -5.97 -10.82
C ALA A 33 9.73 -6.58 -9.56
N ALA A 34 10.22 -6.26 -8.37
CA ALA A 34 9.61 -6.70 -7.11
C ALA A 34 8.22 -6.08 -6.88
N LEU A 35 8.08 -4.77 -7.13
CA LEU A 35 6.79 -4.08 -7.04
C LEU A 35 5.77 -4.62 -8.05
N ASP A 36 6.22 -4.96 -9.26
CA ASP A 36 5.39 -5.60 -10.27
C ASP A 36 4.88 -6.97 -9.81
N ARG A 37 5.74 -7.81 -9.23
CA ARG A 37 5.30 -9.09 -8.64
C ARG A 37 4.31 -8.87 -7.50
N ASN A 38 4.57 -7.91 -6.61
CA ASN A 38 3.70 -7.65 -5.47
C ASN A 38 2.31 -7.15 -5.87
N ARG A 39 2.17 -6.32 -6.92
CA ARG A 39 0.84 -5.87 -7.37
C ARG A 39 -0.01 -7.00 -7.96
N HIS A 40 0.61 -8.02 -8.55
CA HIS A 40 -0.07 -9.23 -9.03
C HIS A 40 -0.38 -10.17 -7.87
N LEU A 41 0.58 -10.42 -6.98
CA LEU A 41 0.38 -11.18 -5.75
C LEU A 41 -0.79 -10.61 -4.92
N LEU A 42 -0.90 -9.29 -4.81
CA LEU A 42 -2.04 -8.66 -4.15
C LEU A 42 -3.37 -9.02 -4.82
N ALA A 43 -3.42 -9.07 -6.15
CA ALA A 43 -4.65 -9.46 -6.85
C ALA A 43 -5.04 -10.91 -6.52
N ASP A 44 -4.07 -11.82 -6.52
CA ASP A 44 -4.28 -13.24 -6.20
C ASP A 44 -4.74 -13.41 -4.75
N LEU A 45 -4.06 -12.75 -3.80
CA LEU A 45 -4.42 -12.79 -2.38
C LEU A 45 -5.80 -12.20 -2.11
N LEU A 46 -6.18 -11.11 -2.79
CA LEU A 46 -7.52 -10.54 -2.67
C LEU A 46 -8.56 -11.50 -3.27
N ALA A 47 -8.29 -12.13 -4.41
CA ALA A 47 -9.22 -13.10 -4.99
C ALA A 47 -9.43 -14.32 -4.06
N GLU A 48 -8.37 -14.77 -3.38
CA GLU A 48 -8.42 -15.90 -2.45
C GLU A 48 -9.12 -15.55 -1.13
N HIS A 49 -8.70 -14.47 -0.47
CA HIS A 49 -9.09 -14.16 0.91
C HIS A 49 -10.21 -13.12 1.01
N LEU A 50 -10.39 -12.30 -0.03
CA LEU A 50 -11.34 -11.19 -0.05
C LEU A 50 -12.05 -11.09 -1.41
N PRO A 51 -12.80 -12.13 -1.83
CA PRO A 51 -13.36 -12.22 -3.19
C PRO A 51 -14.37 -11.11 -3.53
N ALA A 52 -14.92 -10.42 -2.54
CA ALA A 52 -15.83 -9.29 -2.73
C ALA A 52 -15.10 -7.94 -2.88
N ALA A 53 -13.80 -7.89 -2.58
CA ALA A 53 -12.99 -6.68 -2.73
C ALA A 53 -12.82 -6.34 -4.22
N ARG A 54 -12.90 -5.06 -4.56
CA ARG A 54 -12.61 -4.61 -5.93
C ARG A 54 -11.25 -3.94 -5.95
N TYR A 55 -10.37 -4.50 -6.77
CA TYR A 55 -9.02 -4.00 -6.97
C TYR A 55 -8.71 -3.96 -8.46
N ARG A 56 -8.22 -2.81 -8.93
CA ARG A 56 -7.65 -2.66 -10.25
C ARG A 56 -6.15 -2.42 -10.10
N PRO A 57 -5.28 -3.32 -10.60
CA PRO A 57 -3.84 -3.13 -10.54
C PRO A 57 -3.42 -1.76 -11.09
N PRO A 58 -2.65 -0.96 -10.33
CA PRO A 58 -2.23 0.35 -10.77
C PRO A 58 -1.16 0.22 -11.87
N ALA A 59 -1.20 1.14 -12.83
CA ALA A 59 -0.19 1.19 -13.89
C ALA A 59 1.20 1.63 -13.39
N ALA A 60 1.24 2.35 -12.27
CA ALA A 60 2.46 2.89 -11.69
C ALA A 60 2.36 3.03 -10.16
N GLY A 61 3.52 3.20 -9.52
CA GLY A 61 3.64 3.37 -8.07
C GLY A 61 3.55 2.06 -7.29
N TYR A 62 3.54 2.19 -5.96
CA TYR A 62 3.50 1.07 -5.01
C TYR A 62 2.27 1.13 -4.09
N LEU A 63 1.23 1.87 -4.50
CA LEU A 63 0.02 2.12 -3.73
C LEU A 63 -1.21 1.55 -4.46
N ALA A 64 -1.89 0.59 -3.83
CA ALA A 64 -3.12 0.00 -4.33
C ALA A 64 -4.33 0.71 -3.73
N TRP A 65 -5.35 0.93 -4.57
CA TRP A 65 -6.65 1.44 -4.16
C TRP A 65 -7.66 0.31 -4.20
N ILE A 66 -8.25 -0.01 -3.04
CA ILE A 66 -9.08 -1.21 -2.87
C ILE A 66 -10.43 -0.78 -2.30
N ASP A 67 -11.49 -1.17 -2.99
CA ASP A 67 -12.87 -1.03 -2.53
C ASP A 67 -13.24 -2.24 -1.65
N LEU A 68 -13.64 -1.96 -0.41
CA LEU A 68 -14.08 -2.94 0.58
C LEU A 68 -15.54 -2.71 1.00
N SER A 69 -16.28 -1.86 0.28
CA SER A 69 -17.66 -1.48 0.61
C SER A 69 -18.61 -2.68 0.69
N ALA A 70 -18.36 -3.72 -0.11
CA ALA A 70 -19.13 -4.97 -0.10
C ALA A 70 -19.09 -5.71 1.25
N TYR A 71 -18.08 -5.45 2.09
CA TYR A 71 -17.93 -6.09 3.41
C TYR A 71 -18.70 -5.37 4.53
N GLY A 72 -19.29 -4.20 4.27
CA GLY A 72 -20.10 -3.50 5.27
C GLY A 72 -19.31 -2.97 6.49
N TRP A 73 -18.00 -2.76 6.37
CA TRP A 73 -17.15 -2.26 7.47
C TRP A 73 -17.24 -0.73 7.71
N GLY A 74 -18.26 -0.08 7.14
CA GLY A 74 -18.50 1.36 7.22
C GLY A 74 -17.68 2.18 6.23
N ASP A 75 -17.81 3.50 6.31
CA ASP A 75 -17.16 4.44 5.39
C ASP A 75 -15.64 4.47 5.52
N ASP A 76 -15.11 4.07 6.68
CA ASP A 76 -13.67 4.01 6.94
C ASP A 76 -13.25 2.59 7.42
N PRO A 77 -13.11 1.63 6.48
CA PRO A 77 -12.70 0.27 6.80
C PRO A 77 -11.33 0.19 7.48
N ALA A 78 -10.41 1.14 7.19
CA ALA A 78 -9.06 1.13 7.73
C ALA A 78 -9.04 1.18 9.28
N ARG A 79 -10.00 1.89 9.91
CA ARG A 79 -10.11 1.93 11.37
C ARG A 79 -10.49 0.59 11.98
N VAL A 80 -11.47 -0.08 11.37
CA VAL A 80 -11.93 -1.40 11.81
C VAL A 80 -10.81 -2.42 11.63
N LEU A 81 -10.17 -2.43 10.46
CA LEU A 81 -9.08 -3.35 10.15
C LEU A 81 -7.88 -3.15 11.08
N LEU A 82 -7.46 -1.91 11.35
CA LEU A 82 -6.37 -1.67 12.30
C LEU A 82 -6.68 -2.25 13.69
N LYS A 83 -7.92 -2.05 14.17
CA LYS A 83 -8.34 -2.50 15.49
C LYS A 83 -8.40 -4.03 15.57
N GLU A 84 -9.02 -4.67 14.58
CA GLU A 84 -9.39 -6.09 14.65
C GLU A 84 -8.29 -7.00 14.07
N THR A 85 -7.50 -6.54 13.10
CA THR A 85 -6.49 -7.37 12.39
C THR A 85 -5.06 -6.90 12.61
N ARG A 86 -4.86 -5.75 13.27
CA ARG A 86 -3.56 -5.08 13.45
C ARG A 86 -2.88 -4.71 12.13
N VAL A 87 -3.66 -4.57 11.05
CA VAL A 87 -3.17 -4.12 9.74
C VAL A 87 -3.52 -2.65 9.56
N ALA A 88 -2.49 -1.79 9.48
CA ALA A 88 -2.66 -0.37 9.21
C ALA A 88 -2.75 -0.11 7.71
N LEU A 89 -3.80 0.59 7.29
CA LEU A 89 -4.03 1.02 5.91
C LEU A 89 -4.32 2.53 5.92
N HIS A 90 -4.08 3.22 4.81
CA HIS A 90 -4.53 4.61 4.75
C HIS A 90 -6.06 4.65 4.57
N HIS A 91 -6.67 5.57 5.31
CA HIS A 91 -8.10 5.84 5.31
C HIS A 91 -8.55 6.38 3.96
N GLY A 92 -9.45 5.66 3.29
CA GLY A 92 -10.04 6.08 2.03
C GLY A 92 -10.72 7.45 2.09
N PRO A 93 -11.52 7.77 3.12
CA PRO A 93 -12.21 9.07 3.21
C PRO A 93 -11.30 10.30 3.22
N LEU A 94 -10.01 10.15 3.57
CA LEU A 94 -9.04 11.25 3.52
C LEU A 94 -8.66 11.66 2.08
N PHE A 95 -9.03 10.87 1.08
CA PHE A 95 -8.83 11.15 -0.35
C PHE A 95 -10.07 11.77 -1.03
N GLY A 96 -11.13 12.07 -0.26
CA GLY A 96 -12.39 12.63 -0.74
C GLY A 96 -13.58 11.70 -0.51
N ALA A 97 -14.78 12.20 -0.80
CA ALA A 97 -16.04 11.46 -0.58
C ALA A 97 -16.11 10.12 -1.34
N GLN A 98 -15.46 10.05 -2.50
CA GLN A 98 -15.36 8.85 -3.32
C GLN A 98 -14.51 7.75 -2.65
N GLY A 99 -13.77 8.07 -1.59
CA GLY A 99 -13.00 7.11 -0.81
C GLY A 99 -13.75 6.48 0.35
N ALA A 100 -15.03 6.78 0.55
CA ALA A 100 -15.86 6.01 1.48
C ALA A 100 -15.86 4.52 1.09
N GLY A 101 -15.66 3.64 2.07
CA GLY A 101 -15.55 2.19 1.88
C GLY A 101 -14.24 1.72 1.25
N HIS A 102 -13.29 2.63 0.97
CA HIS A 102 -12.02 2.29 0.35
C HIS A 102 -10.85 2.36 1.34
N VAL A 103 -9.76 1.70 0.96
CA VAL A 103 -8.45 1.76 1.64
C VAL A 103 -7.33 1.92 0.62
N ARG A 104 -6.24 2.58 1.03
CA ARG A 104 -4.98 2.57 0.26
C ARG A 104 -3.96 1.69 0.94
N LEU A 105 -3.51 0.65 0.23
CA LEU A 105 -2.52 -0.31 0.69
C LEU A 105 -1.17 0.00 0.04
N ASN A 106 -0.09 -0.03 0.82
CA ASN A 106 1.28 0.05 0.31
C ASN A 106 1.82 -1.37 0.10
N PHE A 107 2.07 -1.74 -1.17
CA PHE A 107 2.63 -3.05 -1.54
C PHE A 107 4.15 -3.00 -1.82
N GLY A 108 4.81 -1.88 -1.47
CA GLY A 108 6.27 -1.73 -1.44
C GLY A 108 6.91 -2.35 -0.19
N CYS A 109 6.48 -3.57 0.15
CA CYS A 109 6.97 -4.37 1.27
C CYS A 109 7.42 -5.76 0.79
N SER A 110 7.85 -6.64 1.70
CA SER A 110 8.15 -8.01 1.31
C SER A 110 6.85 -8.79 0.99
N PRO A 111 6.91 -9.79 0.08
CA PRO A 111 5.76 -10.64 -0.24
C PRO A 111 5.13 -11.28 1.01
N GLU A 112 5.95 -11.66 1.99
CA GLU A 112 5.50 -12.30 3.23
C GLU A 112 4.67 -11.35 4.09
N VAL A 113 5.09 -10.08 4.19
CA VAL A 113 4.34 -9.05 4.91
C VAL A 113 3.00 -8.79 4.20
N LEU A 114 3.00 -8.74 2.87
CA LEU A 114 1.79 -8.55 2.07
C LEU A 114 0.80 -9.71 2.27
N SER A 115 1.27 -10.95 2.15
CA SER A 115 0.47 -12.17 2.36
C SER A 115 -0.07 -12.24 3.79
N GLN A 116 0.75 -11.92 4.80
CA GLN A 116 0.31 -11.90 6.19
C GLN A 116 -0.76 -10.82 6.44
N ALA A 117 -0.62 -9.63 5.84
CA ALA A 117 -1.60 -8.58 5.99
C ALA A 117 -2.95 -8.97 5.37
N VAL A 118 -2.96 -9.49 4.14
CA VAL A 118 -4.21 -9.85 3.45
C VAL A 118 -4.88 -11.05 4.10
N SER A 119 -4.13 -12.10 4.47
CA SER A 119 -4.69 -13.28 5.15
C SER A 119 -5.34 -12.95 6.50
N ARG A 120 -4.76 -12.04 7.29
CA ARG A 120 -5.39 -11.57 8.54
C ARG A 120 -6.69 -10.82 8.29
N ILE A 121 -6.78 -10.05 7.20
CA ILE A 121 -8.02 -9.37 6.83
C ILE A 121 -9.07 -10.38 6.33
N GLY A 122 -8.66 -11.36 5.53
CA GLY A 122 -9.53 -12.47 5.10
C GLY A 122 -10.11 -13.26 6.26
N ALA A 123 -9.27 -13.69 7.20
CA ALA A 123 -9.72 -14.41 8.40
C ALA A 123 -10.75 -13.60 9.23
N PHE A 124 -10.61 -12.28 9.26
CA PHE A 124 -11.58 -11.40 9.90
C PHE A 124 -12.89 -11.26 9.11
N ALA A 125 -12.83 -11.31 7.78
CA ALA A 125 -14.01 -11.33 6.91
C ALA A 125 -14.80 -12.65 7.08
N ASP A 126 -14.11 -13.78 7.14
CA ASP A 126 -14.71 -15.12 7.28
C ASP A 126 -15.35 -15.37 8.64
N ALA A 127 -14.89 -14.68 9.68
CA ALA A 127 -15.42 -14.79 11.04
C ALA A 127 -16.78 -14.08 11.25
N ARG A 128 -17.42 -13.59 10.19
CA ARG A 128 -18.63 -12.75 10.23
C ARG A 128 -19.77 -13.26 9.36
#